data_AF-A0A8C9QLY1-F1
#
_entry.id   AF-A0A8C9QLY1-F1
#
_cell.length_a   1.000
_cell.length_b   1.000
_cell.length_c   1.000
_cell.angle_alpha   90.00
_cell.angle_beta   90.00
_cell.angle_gamma   90.00
#
_symmetry.space_group_name_H-M   'P 1'
#
loop_
_entity.id
_entity.type
_entity.pdbx_description
1 polymer ?
#
loop_
_entity_poly.entity_id
_entity_poly.type
_entity_poly.pdbx_seq_one_letter_code
_entity_poly.pdbx_strand_id
1 'polypeptide(L)'
;MEFVKCLGHPEEFYNLLRFRMGGRWKVIPKMDQDSLSSSLKTCYKYLNQTSRSFAAVIQALDGEMRHAVCIFYLVLRALDTLEDDMTISMEKKVPLLHNFHTFLYDPDWRFMQIFTDHIGQE
;
A
#
# COMPACT_ATOMS: atom_id res chain seq x y z
N MET A 1 17.96 8.66 19.12
CA MET A 1 18.94 9.71 19.46
C MET A 1 18.81 10.94 18.55
N GLU A 2 17.59 11.35 18.17
CA GLU A 2 17.37 12.54 17.30
C GLU A 2 16.88 13.75 18.12
N PHE A 3 16.11 13.51 19.19
CA PHE A 3 15.50 14.55 20.02
C PHE A 3 16.51 15.41 20.80
N VAL A 4 17.68 14.87 21.14
CA VAL A 4 18.68 15.58 21.96
C VAL A 4 19.47 16.61 21.15
N LYS A 5 19.59 16.43 19.83
CA LYS A 5 20.21 17.41 18.92
C LYS A 5 19.29 18.59 18.59
N CYS A 6 17.97 18.38 18.56
CA CYS A 6 16.99 19.44 18.27
C CYS A 6 16.78 20.44 19.42
N LEU A 7 17.35 20.22 20.61
CA LEU A 7 17.28 21.17 21.73
C LEU A 7 18.04 22.49 21.45
N GLY A 8 18.98 22.50 20.50
CA GLY A 8 19.70 23.70 20.07
C GLY A 8 18.94 24.59 19.08
N HIS A 9 17.84 24.10 18.51
CA HIS A 9 17.04 24.80 17.50
C HIS A 9 15.56 24.75 17.90
N PRO A 10 15.11 25.64 18.81
CA PRO A 10 13.75 25.62 19.34
C PRO A 10 12.68 25.77 18.24
N GLU A 11 13.03 26.41 17.12
CA GLU A 11 12.16 26.50 15.94
C GLU A 11 11.92 25.13 15.28
N GLU A 12 12.96 24.33 15.08
CA GLU A 12 12.85 22.99 14.49
C GLU A 12 12.10 22.04 15.40
N PHE A 13 12.35 22.11 16.71
CA PHE A 13 11.60 21.33 17.70
C PHE A 13 10.12 21.72 17.73
N TYR A 14 9.81 23.02 17.69
CA TYR A 14 8.43 23.52 17.59
C TYR A 14 7.77 23.07 16.29
N ASN A 15 8.47 23.12 15.16
CA ASN A 15 7.96 22.68 13.86
C ASN A 15 7.74 21.17 13.81
N LEU A 16 8.64 20.36 14.38
CA LEU A 16 8.48 18.91 14.55
C LEU A 16 7.30 18.57 15.46
N LEU A 17 7.17 19.27 16.59
CA LEU A 17 6.07 19.09 17.53
C LEU A 17 4.74 19.50 16.89
N ARG A 18 4.68 20.62 16.17
CA ARG A 18 3.52 21.08 15.39
C ARG A 18 3.16 20.10 14.28
N PHE A 19 4.14 19.54 13.59
CA PHE A 19 3.91 18.53 12.56
C PHE A 19 3.36 17.23 13.16
N ARG A 20 3.92 16.78 14.28
CA ARG A 20 3.49 15.60 15.02
C ARG A 20 2.11 15.76 15.65
N MET A 21 1.77 16.94 16.17
CA MET A 21 0.49 17.20 16.86
C MET A 21 -0.64 17.65 15.93
N GLY A 22 -0.36 18.14 14.71
CA GLY A 22 -1.44 18.64 13.84
C GLY A 22 -1.14 18.80 12.35
N GLY A 23 0.10 18.61 11.90
CA GLY A 23 0.47 18.79 10.48
C GLY A 23 0.02 17.64 9.58
N ARG A 24 0.07 16.40 10.08
CA ARG A 24 -0.31 15.21 9.29
C ARG A 24 -1.81 15.11 8.99
N TRP A 25 -2.66 15.60 9.88
CA TRP A 25 -4.11 15.38 9.81
C TRP A 25 -4.86 16.53 9.13
N LYS A 26 -4.29 17.75 9.07
CA LYS A 26 -4.97 18.93 8.52
C LYS A 26 -5.07 18.98 6.99
N VAL A 27 -4.32 18.12 6.28
CA VAL A 27 -4.19 18.20 4.80
C VAL A 27 -4.82 17.01 4.08
N ILE A 28 -5.22 15.96 4.81
CA ILE A 28 -5.85 14.79 4.20
C ILE A 28 -7.37 14.96 4.34
N PRO A 29 -8.13 15.04 3.24
CA PRO A 29 -9.59 15.11 3.30
C PRO A 29 -10.11 13.90 4.09
N LYS A 30 -10.90 14.15 5.13
CA LYS A 30 -11.52 13.08 5.93
C LYS A 30 -12.35 12.21 5.00
N MET A 31 -11.91 10.97 4.81
CA MET A 31 -12.69 9.96 4.10
C MET A 31 -13.79 9.48 5.03
N ASP A 32 -15.04 9.53 4.56
CA ASP A 32 -16.16 8.95 5.31
C ASP A 32 -16.10 7.42 5.21
N GLN A 33 -15.38 6.81 6.15
CA GLN A 33 -15.18 5.36 6.22
C GLN A 33 -16.51 4.60 6.31
N ASP A 34 -17.58 5.18 6.83
CA ASP A 34 -18.84 4.47 7.04
C ASP A 34 -19.60 4.22 5.72
N SER A 35 -19.36 5.07 4.72
CA SER A 35 -19.92 4.92 3.36
C SER A 35 -19.20 3.89 2.47
N LEU A 36 -18.00 3.43 2.85
CA LEU A 36 -17.19 2.54 2.02
C LEU A 36 -17.62 1.06 2.15
N SER A 37 -17.55 0.34 1.02
CA SER A 37 -17.72 -1.12 1.02
C SER A 37 -16.61 -1.82 1.81
N SER A 38 -16.94 -2.99 2.40
CA SER A 38 -15.99 -3.78 3.20
C SER A 38 -14.72 -4.14 2.41
N SER A 39 -14.85 -4.49 1.14
CA SER A 39 -13.73 -4.80 0.25
C SER A 39 -12.82 -3.60 0.04
N LEU A 40 -13.38 -2.41 -0.16
CA LEU A 40 -12.60 -1.20 -0.37
C LEU A 40 -11.87 -0.74 0.88
N LYS A 41 -12.47 -0.92 2.07
CA LYS A 41 -11.77 -0.73 3.36
C LYS A 41 -10.54 -1.64 3.46
N THR A 42 -10.68 -2.89 3.01
CA THR A 42 -9.59 -3.86 2.97
C THR A 42 -8.49 -3.43 1.99
N CYS A 43 -8.84 -2.92 0.81
CA CYS A 43 -7.86 -2.33 -0.12
C CYS A 43 -7.07 -1.18 0.52
N TYR A 44 -7.73 -0.24 1.19
CA TYR A 44 -7.04 0.85 1.89
C TYR A 44 -6.15 0.37 3.02
N LYS A 45 -6.52 -0.71 3.71
CA LYS A 45 -5.66 -1.36 4.70
C LYS A 45 -4.37 -1.87 4.05
N TYR A 46 -4.48 -2.60 2.94
CA TYR A 46 -3.31 -3.09 2.19
C TYR A 46 -2.46 -1.96 1.62
N LEU A 47 -3.08 -0.88 1.15
CA LEU A 47 -2.36 0.30 0.67
C LEU A 47 -1.46 0.90 1.78
N ASN A 48 -2.01 1.07 2.98
CA ASN A 48 -1.25 1.60 4.11
C ASN A 48 -0.10 0.68 4.54
N GLN A 49 -0.30 -0.65 4.46
CA GLN A 49 0.73 -1.65 4.78
C GLN A 49 1.87 -1.66 3.77
N THR A 50 1.56 -1.55 2.48
CA THR A 50 2.53 -1.72 1.38
C THR A 50 3.26 -0.42 1.00
N SER A 51 2.67 0.75 1.29
CA SER A 51 3.08 2.01 0.67
C SER A 51 3.47 3.11 1.66
N ARG A 52 3.12 2.98 2.95
CA ARG A 52 3.36 3.92 4.07
C ARG A 52 3.27 5.42 3.71
N SER A 53 4.33 5.99 3.14
CA SER A 53 4.40 7.40 2.70
C SER A 53 3.48 7.69 1.51
N PHE A 54 3.47 6.82 0.50
CA PHE A 54 2.70 7.06 -0.73
C PHE A 54 1.21 6.77 -0.53
N ALA A 55 0.83 5.95 0.46
CA ALA A 55 -0.55 5.80 0.91
C ALA A 55 -1.20 7.13 1.33
N ALA A 56 -0.44 8.02 1.97
CA ALA A 56 -0.94 9.33 2.39
C ALA A 56 -1.16 10.27 1.19
N VAL A 57 -0.32 10.17 0.16
CA VAL A 57 -0.47 10.94 -1.10
C VAL A 57 -1.73 10.49 -1.83
N ILE A 58 -1.94 9.18 -1.96
CA ILE A 58 -3.13 8.64 -2.60
C ILE A 58 -4.39 9.06 -1.82
N GLN A 59 -4.38 8.97 -0.49
CA GLN A 59 -5.51 9.39 0.35
C GLN A 59 -5.78 10.90 0.32
N ALA A 60 -4.82 11.71 -0.12
CA ALA A 60 -5.02 13.15 -0.31
C ALA A 60 -5.72 13.49 -1.64
N LEU A 61 -5.84 12.54 -2.58
CA LEU A 61 -6.55 12.74 -3.85
C LEU A 61 -8.05 12.90 -3.63
N ASP A 62 -8.71 13.66 -4.51
CA ASP A 62 -10.13 13.97 -4.41
C ASP A 62 -11.03 12.90 -5.02
N GLY A 63 -12.19 12.69 -4.38
CA GLY A 63 -13.33 11.94 -4.92
C GLY A 63 -12.99 10.56 -5.46
N GLU A 64 -13.56 10.24 -6.63
CA GLU A 64 -13.46 8.93 -7.27
C GLU A 64 -12.05 8.58 -7.77
N MET A 65 -11.23 9.59 -8.09
CA MET A 65 -9.84 9.36 -8.54
C MET A 65 -9.02 8.64 -7.47
N ARG A 66 -9.27 8.94 -6.19
CA ARG A 66 -8.63 8.26 -5.06
C ARG A 66 -8.81 6.75 -5.11
N HIS A 67 -10.02 6.30 -5.39
CA HIS A 67 -10.35 4.89 -5.44
C HIS A 67 -9.69 4.21 -6.64
N ALA A 68 -9.75 4.84 -7.82
CA ALA A 68 -9.09 4.32 -9.02
C ALA A 68 -7.58 4.17 -8.83
N VAL A 69 -6.91 5.19 -8.27
CA VAL A 69 -5.46 5.16 -8.00
C VAL A 69 -5.10 4.13 -6.92
N CYS A 70 -5.92 4.00 -5.87
CA CYS A 70 -5.73 2.97 -4.83
C CYS A 70 -5.73 1.55 -5.42
N ILE A 71 -6.73 1.23 -6.25
CA ILE A 71 -6.81 -0.09 -6.89
C ILE A 71 -5.67 -0.29 -7.88
N PHE A 72 -5.39 0.71 -8.74
CA PHE A 72 -4.30 0.64 -9.71
C PHE A 72 -2.95 0.36 -9.03
N TYR A 73 -2.66 1.05 -7.94
CA TYR A 73 -1.44 0.82 -7.17
C TYR A 73 -1.35 -0.60 -6.60
N LEU A 74 -2.45 -1.13 -6.04
CA LEU A 74 -2.46 -2.48 -5.47
C LEU A 74 -2.29 -3.57 -6.54
N VAL A 75 -2.87 -3.37 -7.72
CA VAL A 75 -2.70 -4.25 -8.88
C VAL A 75 -1.24 -4.29 -9.31
N LEU A 76 -0.60 -3.13 -9.48
CA LEU A 76 0.83 -3.06 -9.81
C LEU A 76 1.70 -3.67 -8.69
N ARG A 77 1.38 -3.42 -7.41
CA ARG A 77 2.12 -4.04 -6.31
C ARG A 77 2.02 -5.56 -6.30
N ALA A 78 0.87 -6.12 -6.67
CA ALA A 78 0.72 -7.57 -6.83
C ALA A 78 1.55 -8.08 -8.01
N LEU A 79 1.59 -7.36 -9.12
CA LEU A 79 2.43 -7.69 -10.27
C LEU A 79 3.92 -7.66 -9.92
N ASP A 80 4.40 -6.58 -9.27
CA ASP A 80 5.78 -6.46 -8.78
C ASP A 80 6.14 -7.64 -7.87
N THR A 81 5.22 -8.11 -7.03
CA THR A 81 5.45 -9.25 -6.14
C THR A 81 5.69 -10.55 -6.91
N LEU A 82 4.98 -10.75 -8.03
CA LEU A 82 5.17 -11.93 -8.88
C LEU A 82 6.45 -11.84 -9.72
N GLU A 83 6.81 -10.63 -10.16
CA GLU A 83 8.04 -10.36 -10.90
C GLU A 83 9.27 -10.59 -10.01
N ASP A 84 9.28 -10.00 -8.81
CA ASP A 84 10.39 -10.03 -7.84
C ASP A 84 10.57 -11.38 -7.15
N ASP A 85 9.57 -12.26 -7.15
CA ASP A 85 9.64 -13.56 -6.48
C ASP A 85 10.56 -14.53 -7.25
N MET A 86 11.75 -14.77 -6.69
CA MET A 86 12.77 -15.66 -7.27
C MET A 86 12.49 -17.16 -7.04
N THR A 87 11.48 -17.52 -6.25
CA THR A 87 11.08 -18.93 -6.01
C THR A 87 10.26 -19.51 -7.16
N ILE A 88 9.58 -18.65 -7.92
CA ILE A 88 8.76 -19.05 -9.06
C ILE A 88 9.65 -19.34 -10.27
N SER A 89 9.57 -20.56 -10.81
CA SER A 89 10.30 -20.93 -12.03
C SER A 89 9.89 -20.06 -13.23
N MET A 90 10.84 -19.76 -14.11
CA MET A 90 10.58 -18.90 -15.29
C MET A 90 9.47 -19.45 -16.19
N GLU A 91 9.37 -20.77 -16.33
CA GLU A 91 8.32 -21.43 -17.11
C GLU A 91 6.90 -21.13 -16.60
N LYS A 92 6.74 -20.91 -15.29
CA LYS A 92 5.46 -20.50 -14.69
C LYS A 92 5.31 -18.99 -14.62
N LYS A 93 6.40 -18.27 -14.35
CA LYS A 93 6.39 -16.80 -14.20
C LYS A 93 6.00 -16.10 -15.49
N VAL A 94 6.58 -16.48 -16.63
CA VAL A 94 6.31 -15.85 -17.93
C VAL A 94 4.81 -15.86 -18.29
N PRO A 95 4.10 -17.00 -18.30
CA PRO A 95 2.67 -17.00 -18.61
C PRO A 95 1.84 -16.29 -17.53
N LEU A 96 2.26 -16.31 -16.27
CA LEU A 96 1.59 -15.61 -15.18
C LEU A 96 1.61 -14.09 -15.40
N LEU A 97 2.76 -13.52 -15.76
CA LEU A 97 2.93 -12.09 -16.03
C LEU A 97 2.19 -11.67 -17.31
N HIS A 98 2.29 -12.46 -18.38
CA HIS A 98 1.57 -12.17 -19.64
C HIS A 98 0.05 -12.17 -19.48
N ASN A 99 -0.49 -13.10 -18.67
CA ASN A 99 -1.93 -13.21 -18.45
C ASN A 99 -2.42 -12.44 -17.23
N PHE A 100 -1.57 -11.70 -16.51
CA PHE A 100 -1.97 -11.05 -15.26
C PHE A 100 -3.18 -10.13 -15.41
N HIS A 101 -3.29 -9.43 -16.55
CA HIS A 101 -4.42 -8.55 -16.83
C HIS A 101 -5.76 -9.30 -17.01
N THR A 102 -5.75 -10.58 -17.39
CA THR A 102 -6.98 -11.37 -17.54
C THR A 102 -7.53 -11.78 -16.18
N PHE A 103 -6.65 -12.03 -15.20
CA PHE A 103 -7.02 -12.38 -13.83
C PHE A 103 -7.75 -11.26 -13.09
N LEU A 104 -7.63 -10.01 -13.53
CA LEU A 104 -8.39 -8.88 -12.98
C LEU A 104 -9.91 -9.04 -13.17
N TYR A 105 -10.33 -9.87 -14.13
CA TYR A 105 -11.73 -10.16 -14.42
C TYR A 105 -12.22 -11.46 -13.77
N ASP A 106 -11.33 -12.21 -13.12
CA ASP A 106 -11.64 -13.45 -12.41
C ASP A 106 -11.76 -13.18 -10.90
N PRO A 107 -12.96 -13.23 -10.31
CA PRO A 107 -13.17 -12.94 -8.89
C PRO A 107 -12.59 -14.01 -7.95
N ASP A 108 -12.35 -15.22 -8.45
CA ASP A 108 -11.88 -16.35 -7.65
C ASP A 108 -10.36 -16.54 -7.73
N TRP A 109 -9.70 -15.85 -8.66
CA TRP A 109 -8.27 -15.95 -8.86
C TRP A 109 -7.47 -15.48 -7.64
N ARG A 110 -6.56 -16.34 -7.16
CA ARG A 110 -5.63 -16.06 -6.06
C ARG A 110 -4.34 -16.84 -6.26
N PHE A 111 -3.20 -16.24 -5.93
CA PHE A 111 -1.90 -16.90 -5.98
C PHE A 111 -1.39 -17.20 -4.56
N MET A 112 -1.34 -18.49 -4.18
CA MET A 112 -0.98 -18.93 -2.82
C MET A 112 0.42 -19.57 -2.71
N GLN A 113 1.12 -19.77 -3.83
CA GLN A 113 2.37 -20.52 -3.87
C GLN A 113 3.50 -19.86 -3.06
N ILE A 114 3.41 -18.54 -2.86
CA ILE A 114 4.33 -17.76 -2.01
C ILE A 114 4.32 -18.26 -0.54
N PHE A 115 3.21 -18.86 -0.08
CA PHE A 115 3.07 -19.30 1.31
C PHE A 115 3.49 -20.75 1.55
N THR A 116 3.43 -21.62 0.53
CA THR A 116 3.66 -23.07 0.70
C THR A 116 5.11 -23.43 1.00
N ASP A 117 6.08 -22.63 0.56
CA ASP A 117 7.50 -22.92 0.80
C ASP A 117 7.94 -22.56 2.23
N HIS A 118 7.13 -21.78 2.97
CA HIS A 118 7.38 -21.49 4.38
C HIS A 118 6.83 -22.55 5.35
N ILE A 119 6.03 -23.51 4.89
CA ILE A 119 5.47 -24.60 5.71
C ILE A 119 6.10 -25.97 5.37
N GLY A 120 6.82 -26.08 4.25
CA GLY A 120 7.46 -27.33 3.79
C GLY A 120 8.87 -27.62 4.33
N GLN A 121 9.35 -26.90 5.34
CA GLN A 121 10.63 -27.16 6.00
C GLN A 121 10.47 -27.36 7.52
N GLU A 122 9.66 -28.35 7.91
CA GLU A 122 9.76 -29.05 9.20
C GLU A 122 9.63 -30.57 8.98
#